data_AF-A0A0F9D2P7-F1
#
_entry.id   AF-A0A0F9D2P7-F1
#
_cell.length_a   1.000
_cell.length_b   1.000
_cell.length_c   1.000
_cell.angle_alpha   90.00
_cell.angle_beta   90.00
_cell.angle_gamma   90.00
#
_symmetry.space_group_name_H-M   'P 1'
#
loop_
_entity.id
_entity.type
_entity.pdbx_description
1 polymer ?
#
loop_
_entity_poly.entity_id
_entity_poly.type
_entity_poly.pdbx_seq_one_letter_code
_entity_poly.pdbx_strand_id
1 'polypeptide(L)' 'MNVLSGQQEVDIVDKRASLGHPSQIWTRGLERRLEMVRREVPLEGKRILDIGCGVGAFVRRLREFSQDVYGVDVDEERV' A
#
# COMPACT_ATOMS: atom_id res chain seq x y z
N MET A 1 -32.04 -32.71 -25.58
CA MET A 1 -30.60 -33.02 -25.73
C MET A 1 -29.85 -31.71 -25.69
N ASN A 2 -28.91 -31.57 -24.73
CA ASN A 2 -27.80 -30.61 -24.57
C ASN A 2 -27.94 -29.18 -25.15
N VAL A 3 -27.64 -28.11 -24.40
CA VAL A 3 -26.30 -27.87 -23.82
C VAL A 3 -26.38 -27.12 -22.48
N LEU A 4 -25.75 -27.73 -21.46
CA LEU A 4 -25.50 -27.14 -20.15
C LEU A 4 -24.30 -26.19 -20.19
N SER A 5 -24.46 -25.10 -19.43
CA SER A 5 -23.49 -24.44 -18.54
C SER A 5 -22.05 -24.25 -19.03
N GLY A 6 -21.62 -22.99 -19.04
CA GLY A 6 -20.20 -22.67 -18.97
C GLY A 6 -19.85 -21.29 -19.47
N GLN A 7 -20.65 -20.25 -19.18
CA GLN A 7 -20.07 -18.92 -19.09
C GLN A 7 -19.19 -18.94 -17.84
N GLN A 8 -17.94 -19.36 -17.99
CA GLN A 8 -16.96 -19.17 -16.95
C GLN A 8 -16.62 -17.68 -16.99
N GLU A 9 -17.34 -16.91 -16.18
CA GLU A 9 -16.88 -15.60 -15.72
C GLU A 9 -15.42 -15.79 -15.30
N VAL A 10 -14.53 -15.10 -16.01
CA VAL A 10 -13.12 -15.13 -15.65
C VAL A 10 -13.02 -14.43 -14.32
N ASP A 11 -12.79 -15.22 -13.28
CA ASP A 11 -12.65 -14.81 -11.88
C ASP A 11 -11.88 -13.48 -11.78
N ILE A 12 -12.39 -12.61 -10.90
CA ILE A 12 -11.81 -11.32 -10.47
C ILE A 12 -10.31 -11.30 -10.74
N VAL A 13 -9.88 -10.45 -11.67
CA VAL A 13 -8.45 -10.19 -11.98
C VAL A 13 -7.67 -10.27 -10.67
N ASP A 14 -6.74 -11.23 -10.57
CA ASP A 14 -5.94 -11.39 -9.36
C ASP A 14 -5.35 -10.02 -9.01
N LYS A 15 -5.91 -9.38 -7.97
CA LYS A 15 -5.54 -8.01 -7.60
C LYS A 15 -4.06 -7.90 -7.29
N ARG A 16 -3.40 -9.00 -6.92
CA ARG A 16 -1.96 -9.02 -6.70
C ARG A 16 -1.18 -8.94 -8.02
N ALA A 17 -1.71 -9.52 -9.09
CA ALA A 17 -1.12 -9.42 -10.42
C ALA A 17 -1.31 -8.02 -11.03
N SER A 18 -2.44 -7.36 -10.78
CA SER A 18 -2.73 -6.02 -11.34
C SER A 18 -2.24 -4.85 -10.50
N LEU A 19 -2.34 -4.93 -9.16
CA LEU A 19 -2.02 -3.83 -8.24
C LEU A 19 -0.81 -4.11 -7.34
N GLY A 20 -0.22 -5.31 -7.46
CA GLY A 20 0.86 -5.75 -6.58
C GLY A 20 0.40 -6.15 -5.18
N HIS A 21 1.36 -6.59 -4.37
CA HIS A 21 1.12 -6.99 -2.99
C HIS A 21 1.49 -5.85 -2.03
N PRO A 22 0.57 -5.40 -1.16
CA PRO A 22 0.85 -4.32 -0.23
C PRO A 22 1.88 -4.77 0.82
N SER A 23 2.59 -3.80 1.38
CA SER A 23 3.45 -4.03 2.55
C SER A 23 2.58 -4.21 3.81
N GLN A 24 2.12 -5.43 4.07
CA GLN A 24 1.22 -5.73 5.19
C GLN A 24 1.96 -5.94 6.51
N ILE A 25 3.22 -6.38 6.45
CA ILE A 25 4.05 -6.69 7.62
C ILE A 25 5.27 -5.78 7.60
N TRP A 26 5.55 -5.13 8.74
CA TRP A 26 6.77 -4.34 8.88
C TRP A 26 7.98 -5.27 9.01
N THR A 27 8.80 -5.30 7.97
CA THR A 27 10.02 -6.12 7.93
C THR A 27 11.26 -5.25 7.91
N ARG A 28 12.43 -5.85 8.14
CA ARG A 28 13.74 -5.16 8.08
C ARG A 28 13.97 -4.46 6.73
N GLY A 29 13.39 -4.96 5.65
CA GLY A 29 13.49 -4.32 4.33
C GLY A 29 12.76 -2.96 4.27
N LEU A 30 11.61 -2.85 4.93
CA LEU A 30 10.86 -1.60 5.01
C LEU A 30 11.53 -0.60 5.96
N GLU A 31 12.07 -1.09 7.08
CA GLU A 31 12.88 -0.27 7.99
C GLU A 31 14.05 0.38 7.25
N ARG A 32 14.82 -0.42 6.50
CA ARG A 32 15.93 0.09 5.68
C ARG A 32 15.48 1.16 4.69
N ARG A 33 14.29 1.01 4.07
CA ARG A 33 13.75 2.02 3.14
C ARG A 33 13.41 3.32 3.87
N LEU A 34 12.79 3.23 5.05
CA LEU A 34 12.50 4.42 5.87
C LEU A 34 13.80 5.13 6.27
N GLU A 35 14.81 4.40 6.71
CA GLU A 35 16.13 4.97 7.04
C GLU A 35 16.76 5.69 5.83
N MET A 36 16.64 5.13 4.63
CA MET A 36 17.12 5.80 3.40
C MET A 36 16.39 7.12 3.18
N VAL A 37 15.06 7.16 3.29
CA VAL A 37 14.29 8.41 3.14
C VAL A 37 14.78 9.46 4.14
N ARG A 38 14.98 9.08 5.41
CA ARG A 38 15.43 10.01 6.48
C ARG A 38 16.83 10.58 6.27
N ARG A 39 17.67 9.92 5.46
CA ARG A 39 19.01 10.45 5.12
C ARG A 39 18.94 11.55 4.07
N GLU A 40 17.93 11.51 3.21
CA GLU A 40 17.80 12.42 2.07
C GLU A 40 16.86 13.59 2.35
N VAL A 41 15.84 13.40 3.21
CA VAL A 41 14.84 14.44 3.51
C VAL A 41 14.49 14.48 5.01
N PRO A 42 14.27 15.67 5.59
CA PRO A 42 13.78 15.80 6.95
C PRO A 42 12.30 15.41 7.03
N LEU A 43 11.91 14.69 8.09
CA LEU A 43 10.51 14.25 8.30
C LEU A 43 9.84 14.95 9.47
N GLU A 44 10.63 15.42 10.43
CA GLU A 44 10.17 15.93 11.70
C GLU A 44 9.28 17.17 11.53
N GLY A 45 8.02 17.05 11.95
CA GLY A 45 7.00 18.11 11.85
C GLY A 45 6.62 18.51 10.42
N LYS A 46 6.93 17.67 9.41
CA LYS A 46 6.58 17.94 8.01
C LYS A 46 5.21 17.39 7.63
N ARG A 47 4.60 17.99 6.61
CA ARG A 47 3.45 17.38 5.94
C ARG A 47 3.93 16.30 4.98
N ILE A 48 3.44 15.07 5.13
CA ILE A 48 3.94 13.90 4.41
C ILE A 48 2.77 13.20 3.70
N LEU A 49 2.98 12.83 2.43
CA LEU A 49 2.03 12.06 1.62
C LEU A 49 2.66 10.73 1.20
N ASP A 50 2.02 9.62 1.55
CA ASP A 50 2.39 8.26 1.15
C ASP A 50 1.50 7.81 -0.02
N ILE A 51 2.08 7.75 -1.23
CA ILE A 51 1.36 7.40 -2.46
C ILE A 51 1.45 5.89 -2.69
N GLY A 52 0.30 5.23 -2.85
CA GLY A 52 0.21 3.77 -2.84
C GLY A 52 0.35 3.23 -1.42
N CYS A 53 -0.31 3.89 -0.45
CA CYS A 53 -0.13 3.58 0.97
C CYS A 53 -0.60 2.17 1.35
N GLY A 54 -1.39 1.52 0.49
CA GLY A 54 -2.05 0.25 0.73
C GLY A 54 -2.78 0.28 2.07
N VAL A 55 -2.49 -0.70 2.92
CA VAL A 55 -3.05 -0.81 4.27
C VAL A 55 -2.53 0.23 5.28
N GLY A 56 -1.73 1.21 4.84
CA GLY A 56 -1.22 2.32 5.65
C GLY A 56 -0.01 1.99 6.52
N ALA A 57 0.78 0.97 6.19
CA ALA A 57 1.94 0.58 7.01
C ALA A 57 2.97 1.71 7.14
N PHE A 58 3.30 2.39 6.04
CA PHE A 58 4.20 3.55 6.05
C PHE A 58 3.57 4.76 6.72
N VAL A 59 2.29 5.07 6.45
CA VAL A 59 1.57 6.16 7.14
C VAL A 59 1.69 6.05 8.65
N ARG A 60 1.46 4.86 9.24
CA ARG A 60 1.57 4.66 10.70
C ARG A 60 2.98 4.92 11.20
N ARG A 61 4.00 4.42 10.50
CA ARG A 61 5.41 4.61 10.87
C ARG A 61 5.86 6.06 10.71
N LEU A 62 5.40 6.75 9.66
CA LEU A 62 5.71 8.15 9.40
C LEU A 62 5.08 9.09 10.43
N ARG A 63 3.98 8.67 11.08
CA ARG A 63 3.34 9.44 12.16
C ARG A 63 4.19 9.58 13.42
N GLU A 64 5.24 8.77 13.57
CA GLU A 64 6.22 8.92 14.64
C GLU A 64 7.08 10.18 14.47
N PHE A 65 7.16 10.75 13.25
CA PHE A 65 7.94 11.95 12.95
C PHE A 65 7.07 13.20 12.76
N SER A 66 5.80 13.04 12.39
CA SER A 66 4.87 14.16 12.20
C SER A 66 3.42 13.75 12.40
N GLN A 67 2.57 14.66 12.88
CA GLN A 67 1.12 14.40 12.95
C GLN A 67 0.42 14.57 11.58
N ASP A 68 1.03 15.32 10.65
CA ASP A 68 0.47 15.67 9.34
C ASP A 68 0.86 14.65 8.26
N VAL A 69 0.39 13.41 8.42
CA VAL A 69 0.67 12.31 7.49
C VAL A 69 -0.61 11.78 6.87
N TYR A 70 -0.61 11.71 5.54
CA TYR A 70 -1.74 11.30 4.71
C TYR A 70 -1.32 10.15 3.79
N GLY A 71 -2.23 9.22 3.55
CA GLY A 71 -2.06 8.14 2.58
C GLY A 71 -3.08 8.27 1.45
N VAL A 72 -2.69 7.84 0.25
CA VAL A 72 -3.61 7.66 -0.87
C VAL A 72 -3.32 6.32 -1.54
N ASP A 73 -4.37 5.59 -1.88
CA ASP A 73 -4.29 4.37 -2.69
C ASP A 73 -5.46 4.35 -3.68
N VAL A 74 -5.31 3.58 -4.75
CA VAL A 74 -6.33 3.39 -5.78
C VAL A 74 -7.23 2.19 -5.49
N ASP A 75 -6.79 1.26 -4.63
CA ASP A 75 -7.60 0.13 -4.18
C ASP A 75 -8.51 0.57 -3.04
N GLU A 76 -9.77 0.89 -3.35
CA GLU A 76 -10.79 1.32 -2.38
C GLU A 76 -10.98 0.32 -1.23
N GLU A 77 -10.69 -0.96 -1.42
CA GLU A 77 -10.78 -1.95 -0.34
C GLU A 77 -9.68 -1.83 0.72
N ARG A 78 -8.63 -1.04 0.46
CA ARG A 78 -7.46 -0.89 1.36
C ARG A 78 -7.44 0.42 2.14
N VAL A 79 -8.28 1.39 1.80
CA VAL A 79 -8.29 2.76 2.35
C VAL A 79 -9.61 3.10 3.01
#